data_AF-A0A935IQC8-F1
#
_entry.id   AF-A0A935IQC8-F1
#
_cell.length_a   1.000
_cell.length_b   1.000
_cell.length_c   1.000
_cell.angle_alpha   90.00
_cell.angle_beta   90.00
_cell.angle_gamma   90.00
#
_symmetry.space_group_name_H-M   'P 1'
#
loop_
_entity.id
_entity.type
_entity.pdbx_description
1 polymer ?
#
loop_
_entity_poly.entity_id
_entity_poly.type
_entity_poly.pdbx_seq_one_letter_code
_entity_poly.pdbx_strand_id
1 'polypeptide(L)'
;MVHCANGNSFKDKDVPQLLKTAQAYKNLFDASTGFMRPRINGNWYSPFSPTEINNHYTEGNSWHYSFYVPQDIDGLIKLHGGDAKFEAKLDELFSTSAKTSGREQADVTGLIGQYAHGNEPSHHSAFLYHYIGKPQKTSQQVTNILTKFYKNTPDGLIGNDDCGQMSAWYVLSSLGMYQVCPGNTQLVLFKPSFKEATINFENGKNLRIESEPGSITNVSGININGTPGQSAFINYSNLIEGGNIIFEYKQMIAANNTFGAVSRPSSVIKDHLLVPTPIINYKSKTFNAPQLVSLKTINGKGEKIYYSTNGSTVTKRSTNYTKPFMVSYTSQVKVKAYGAADSSYAVAYLFKTNAKQIVKIKSKVNPQYSAEGPQSLVDGVCGDTDWRKGDWLGYQGQDVECVIENKDPKLISKVSASFLQDTRSWIVFPKVITIYTSVDGINYKEVGASKTAVGIKDLTVQTQEISIDLKTPQRLKFIKLVAKYYGQLPEWHEGKGGEAFIFIDEIELHE
;
A
#
# COMPACT_ATOMS: atom_id res chain seq x y z
N MET A 1 -15.81 -19.26 -19.87
CA MET A 1 -14.82 -20.22 -19.32
C MET A 1 -13.44 -19.61 -19.48
N VAL A 2 -12.67 -19.50 -18.39
CA VAL A 2 -11.26 -19.09 -18.48
C VAL A 2 -10.46 -20.34 -18.84
N HIS A 3 -9.98 -20.41 -20.09
CA HIS A 3 -9.11 -21.49 -20.52
C HIS A 3 -7.67 -21.15 -20.08
N CYS A 4 -7.11 -21.96 -19.18
CA CYS A 4 -5.69 -21.90 -18.87
C CYS A 4 -4.88 -22.57 -19.99
N ALA A 5 -3.66 -22.08 -20.24
CA ALA A 5 -2.75 -22.56 -21.28
C ALA A 5 -2.44 -24.07 -21.20
N ASN A 6 -2.69 -24.73 -20.06
CA ASN A 6 -2.36 -26.14 -19.82
C ASN A 6 -3.58 -27.09 -19.82
N GLY A 7 -4.74 -26.70 -20.37
CA GLY A 7 -5.91 -27.59 -20.46
C GLY A 7 -6.59 -27.92 -19.12
N ASN A 8 -6.04 -27.45 -17.99
CA ASN A 8 -6.72 -27.47 -16.69
C ASN A 8 -7.83 -26.40 -16.72
N SER A 9 -9.09 -26.83 -16.77
CA SER A 9 -10.19 -25.97 -16.37
C SER A 9 -10.05 -25.67 -14.89
N PHE A 10 -10.22 -24.40 -14.49
CA PHE A 10 -10.53 -24.11 -13.09
C PHE A 10 -11.75 -24.96 -12.71
N LYS A 11 -11.72 -25.62 -11.56
CA LYS A 11 -12.92 -26.30 -11.08
C LYS A 11 -13.97 -25.21 -10.87
N ASP A 12 -15.12 -25.32 -11.51
CA ASP A 12 -16.18 -24.29 -11.46
C ASP A 12 -16.54 -23.87 -10.03
N LYS A 13 -16.35 -24.78 -9.05
CA LYS A 13 -16.56 -24.53 -7.62
C LYS A 13 -15.67 -23.43 -7.01
N ASP A 14 -14.50 -23.14 -7.59
CA ASP A 14 -13.53 -22.18 -7.05
C ASP A 14 -13.78 -20.76 -7.58
N VAL A 15 -14.52 -20.63 -8.68
CA VAL A 15 -14.81 -19.35 -9.36
C VAL A 15 -15.45 -18.32 -8.41
N PRO A 16 -16.45 -18.65 -7.57
CA PRO A 16 -17.05 -17.67 -6.66
C PRO A 16 -16.05 -17.08 -5.66
N GLN A 17 -15.09 -17.90 -5.18
CA GLN A 17 -14.08 -17.45 -4.22
C GLN A 17 -13.03 -16.57 -4.90
N LEU A 18 -12.57 -16.97 -6.09
CA LEU A 18 -11.60 -16.18 -6.86
C LEU A 18 -12.16 -14.81 -7.26
N LEU A 19 -13.42 -14.74 -7.70
CA LEU A 19 -14.08 -13.46 -8.02
C LEU A 19 -14.26 -12.56 -6.81
N LYS A 20 -14.52 -13.10 -5.62
CA LYS A 20 -14.53 -12.32 -4.38
C LYS A 20 -13.15 -11.78 -4.04
N THR A 21 -12.10 -12.61 -4.15
CA THR A 21 -10.71 -12.20 -3.90
C THR A 21 -10.26 -11.13 -4.90
N ALA A 22 -10.60 -11.25 -6.19
CA ALA A 22 -10.29 -10.26 -7.22
C ALA A 22 -10.89 -8.87 -6.95
N GLN A 23 -11.95 -8.80 -6.13
CA GLN A 23 -12.61 -7.57 -5.69
C GLN A 23 -12.10 -7.03 -4.35
N ALA A 24 -11.09 -7.66 -3.73
CA ALA A 24 -10.60 -7.28 -2.40
C ALA A 24 -10.04 -5.85 -2.34
N TYR A 25 -9.63 -5.28 -3.48
CA TYR A 25 -9.23 -3.87 -3.61
C TYR A 25 -10.31 -2.90 -3.09
N LYS A 26 -11.59 -3.26 -3.19
CA LYS A 26 -12.73 -2.45 -2.68
C LYS A 26 -12.68 -2.28 -1.16
N ASN A 27 -11.96 -3.14 -0.43
CA ASN A 27 -11.75 -2.98 1.00
C ASN A 27 -10.77 -1.85 1.32
N LEU A 28 -9.86 -1.50 0.40
CA LEU A 28 -8.79 -0.53 0.66
C LEU A 28 -9.09 0.85 0.07
N PHE A 29 -10.14 1.01 -0.73
CA PHE A 29 -10.49 2.31 -1.30
C PHE A 29 -11.12 3.25 -0.25
N ASP A 30 -10.43 4.32 0.09
CA ASP A 30 -10.92 5.39 0.96
C ASP A 30 -11.52 6.50 0.10
N ALA A 31 -12.85 6.51 -0.02
CA ALA A 31 -13.57 7.50 -0.81
C ALA A 31 -13.38 8.96 -0.33
N SER A 32 -12.91 9.18 0.90
CA SER A 32 -12.64 10.54 1.40
C SER A 32 -11.36 11.14 0.83
N THR A 33 -10.41 10.28 0.40
CA THR A 33 -9.13 10.69 -0.18
C THR A 33 -9.03 10.36 -1.67
N GLY A 34 -9.84 9.40 -2.15
CA GLY A 34 -9.78 8.89 -3.52
C GLY A 34 -8.58 7.98 -3.78
N PHE A 35 -8.05 7.35 -2.73
CA PHE A 35 -6.86 6.51 -2.78
C PHE A 35 -7.11 5.13 -2.16
N MET A 36 -6.31 4.14 -2.57
CA MET A 36 -6.15 2.90 -1.84
C MET A 36 -5.32 3.19 -0.59
N ARG A 37 -5.95 3.11 0.58
CA ARG A 37 -5.36 3.43 1.88
C ARG A 37 -5.24 2.16 2.73
N PRO A 38 -4.11 1.95 3.43
CA PRO A 38 -3.93 0.78 4.27
C PRO A 38 -4.92 0.81 5.44
N ARG A 39 -5.22 -0.37 5.99
CA ARG A 39 -6.05 -0.51 7.19
C ARG A 39 -5.22 -1.06 8.34
N ILE A 40 -5.26 -0.37 9.48
CA ILE A 40 -4.64 -0.79 10.73
C ILE A 40 -5.73 -0.96 11.78
N ASN A 41 -5.76 -2.13 12.43
CA ASN A 41 -6.65 -2.44 13.55
C ASN A 41 -8.12 -2.04 13.28
N GLY A 42 -8.64 -2.44 12.12
CA GLY A 42 -10.03 -2.19 11.70
C GLY A 42 -10.35 -0.77 11.22
N ASN A 43 -9.40 0.16 11.28
CA ASN A 43 -9.53 1.55 10.85
C ASN A 43 -8.57 1.88 9.68
N TRP A 44 -8.71 3.07 9.09
CA TRP A 44 -7.75 3.60 8.12
C TRP A 44 -6.41 3.97 8.77
N TYR A 45 -5.29 3.67 8.10
CA TYR A 45 -3.96 4.11 8.52
C TYR A 45 -3.86 5.63 8.58
N SER A 46 -3.38 6.20 9.69
CA SER A 46 -3.35 7.65 9.92
C SER A 46 -2.12 8.06 10.74
N PRO A 47 -1.50 9.22 10.47
CA PRO A 47 -1.78 10.15 9.37
C PRO A 47 -1.51 9.51 8.01
N PHE A 48 -2.19 9.98 6.95
CA PHE A 48 -2.05 9.44 5.61
C PHE A 48 -1.58 10.52 4.64
N SER A 49 -0.48 10.24 3.96
CA SER A 49 0.00 11.03 2.82
C SER A 49 0.10 10.12 1.60
N PRO A 50 -0.57 10.45 0.48
CA PRO A 50 -0.51 9.61 -0.72
C PRO A 50 0.86 9.63 -1.41
N THR A 51 1.72 10.60 -1.10
CA THR A 51 3.09 10.70 -1.66
C THR A 51 4.13 9.95 -0.84
N GLU A 52 3.75 9.43 0.33
CA GLU A 52 4.68 8.77 1.25
C GLU A 52 5.02 7.36 0.77
N ILE A 53 6.31 7.15 0.54
CA ILE A 53 6.90 5.82 0.33
C ILE A 53 7.11 5.21 1.72
N ASN A 54 6.35 4.15 1.99
CA ASN A 54 6.33 3.45 3.28
C ASN A 54 6.19 1.93 3.09
N ASN A 55 5.95 1.20 4.18
CA ASN A 55 5.91 -0.27 4.19
C ASN A 55 4.56 -0.86 3.75
N HIS A 56 3.59 -0.04 3.38
CA HIS A 56 2.28 -0.51 2.95
C HIS A 56 2.17 -0.68 1.43
N TYR A 57 3.12 -0.14 0.68
CA TYR A 57 3.22 -0.27 -0.76
C TYR A 57 4.64 -0.75 -1.10
N THR A 58 4.75 -1.80 -1.91
CA THR A 58 6.05 -2.29 -2.37
C THR A 58 6.67 -1.25 -3.30
N GLU A 59 7.87 -0.77 -2.96
CA GLU A 59 8.68 0.13 -3.81
C GLU A 59 7.96 1.40 -4.29
N GLY A 60 6.93 1.86 -3.59
CA GLY A 60 6.13 2.99 -4.06
C GLY A 60 5.28 3.62 -2.98
N ASN A 61 4.28 4.37 -3.43
CA ASN A 61 3.32 5.05 -2.56
C ASN A 61 1.89 4.80 -3.07
N SER A 62 0.92 5.48 -2.46
CA SER A 62 -0.49 5.32 -2.82
C SER A 62 -0.81 5.80 -4.23
N TRP A 63 -0.10 6.81 -4.76
CA TRP A 63 -0.29 7.26 -6.13
C TRP A 63 -0.04 6.16 -7.15
N HIS A 64 1.02 5.37 -6.97
CA HIS A 64 1.37 4.30 -7.91
C HIS A 64 0.37 3.13 -7.82
N TYR A 65 -0.05 2.75 -6.62
CA TYR A 65 -0.90 1.57 -6.40
C TYR A 65 -2.40 1.81 -6.52
N SER A 66 -2.88 3.06 -6.35
CA SER A 66 -4.32 3.31 -6.33
C SER A 66 -5.02 3.05 -7.66
N PHE A 67 -4.27 3.05 -8.75
CA PHE A 67 -4.75 2.76 -10.09
C PHE A 67 -4.61 1.28 -10.47
N TYR A 68 -3.94 0.44 -9.67
CA TYR A 68 -3.61 -0.94 -10.01
C TYR A 68 -4.78 -1.91 -9.77
N VAL A 69 -5.84 -1.74 -10.57
CA VAL A 69 -7.03 -2.61 -10.60
C VAL A 69 -7.35 -3.04 -12.04
N PRO A 70 -6.37 -3.63 -12.77
CA PRO A 70 -6.56 -3.95 -14.19
C PRO A 70 -7.73 -4.90 -14.46
N GLN A 71 -8.11 -5.73 -13.50
CA GLN A 71 -9.19 -6.72 -13.57
C GLN A 71 -10.62 -6.18 -13.38
N ASP A 72 -10.79 -4.96 -12.83
CA ASP A 72 -12.10 -4.35 -12.57
C ASP A 72 -12.01 -2.81 -12.69
N ILE A 73 -11.45 -2.32 -13.81
CA ILE A 73 -11.25 -0.89 -14.08
C ILE A 73 -12.58 -0.13 -14.08
N ASP A 74 -13.65 -0.72 -14.63
CA ASP A 74 -15.00 -0.16 -14.56
C ASP A 74 -15.47 -0.03 -13.10
N GLY A 75 -15.12 -0.99 -12.24
CA GLY A 75 -15.35 -0.92 -10.80
C GLY A 75 -14.57 0.21 -10.14
N LEU A 76 -13.30 0.42 -10.52
CA LEU A 76 -12.46 1.51 -10.02
C LEU A 76 -13.00 2.88 -10.45
N ILE A 77 -13.42 3.04 -11.70
CA ILE A 77 -14.08 4.26 -12.22
C ILE A 77 -15.32 4.58 -11.38
N LYS A 78 -16.16 3.57 -11.09
CA LYS A 78 -17.36 3.73 -10.24
C LYS A 78 -17.01 4.17 -8.82
N LEU A 79 -15.94 3.65 -8.22
CA LEU A 79 -15.49 4.06 -6.88
C LEU A 79 -15.07 5.53 -6.83
N HIS A 80 -14.48 6.06 -7.91
CA HIS A 80 -14.16 7.49 -8.04
C HIS A 80 -15.39 8.36 -8.34
N GLY A 81 -16.55 7.76 -8.61
CA GLY A 81 -17.80 8.46 -8.91
C GLY A 81 -18.03 8.73 -10.40
N GLY A 82 -17.42 7.94 -11.29
CA GLY A 82 -17.66 7.97 -12.73
C GLY A 82 -16.53 8.61 -13.53
N ASP A 83 -16.68 8.58 -14.86
CA ASP A 83 -15.64 8.92 -15.83
C ASP A 83 -14.99 10.29 -15.58
N ALA A 84 -15.78 11.35 -15.35
CA ALA A 84 -15.26 12.71 -15.17
C ALA A 84 -14.38 12.86 -13.92
N LYS A 85 -14.75 12.22 -12.80
CA LYS A 85 -13.95 12.26 -11.57
C LYS A 85 -12.71 11.40 -11.68
N PHE A 86 -12.80 10.27 -12.38
CA PHE A 86 -11.65 9.42 -12.65
C PHE A 86 -10.66 10.11 -13.61
N GLU A 87 -11.16 10.82 -14.63
CA GLU A 87 -10.34 11.67 -15.52
C GLU A 87 -9.57 12.71 -14.72
N ALA A 88 -10.26 13.45 -13.84
CA ALA A 88 -9.62 14.44 -12.98
C ALA A 88 -8.54 13.82 -12.08
N LYS A 89 -8.77 12.60 -11.57
CA LYS A 89 -7.80 11.89 -10.73
C LYS A 89 -6.56 11.43 -11.50
N LEU A 90 -6.73 10.99 -12.76
CA LEU A 90 -5.61 10.69 -13.66
C LEU A 90 -4.85 11.97 -14.05
N ASP A 91 -5.56 13.06 -14.34
CA ASP A 91 -4.93 14.35 -14.64
C ASP A 91 -4.11 14.84 -13.43
N GLU A 92 -4.62 14.66 -12.21
CA GLU A 92 -3.92 14.95 -10.95
C GLU A 92 -2.63 14.12 -10.81
N LEU A 93 -2.65 12.82 -11.14
CA LEU A 93 -1.45 11.96 -11.13
C LEU A 93 -0.32 12.56 -11.97
N PHE A 94 -0.61 12.96 -13.21
CA PHE A 94 0.41 13.47 -14.14
C PHE A 94 0.80 14.94 -13.94
N SER A 95 0.04 15.70 -13.12
CA SER A 95 0.26 17.14 -12.90
C SER A 95 0.69 17.52 -11.49
N THR A 96 0.58 16.61 -10.51
CA THR A 96 0.95 16.87 -9.11
C THR A 96 2.42 17.27 -8.98
N SER A 97 2.69 18.45 -8.42
CA SER A 97 4.06 18.94 -8.19
C SER A 97 4.68 18.52 -6.85
N ALA A 98 3.87 17.97 -5.94
CA ALA A 98 4.36 17.45 -4.68
C ALA A 98 5.37 16.33 -4.93
N LYS A 99 6.52 16.38 -4.23
CA LYS A 99 7.54 15.33 -4.30
C LYS A 99 7.10 14.10 -3.52
N THR A 100 7.74 12.98 -3.80
CA THR A 100 7.70 11.81 -2.92
C THR A 100 8.18 12.19 -1.52
N SER A 101 7.61 11.54 -0.51
CA SER A 101 8.00 11.70 0.90
C SER A 101 8.22 10.31 1.52
N GLY A 102 8.57 10.24 2.81
CA GLY A 102 8.87 8.96 3.46
C GLY A 102 10.32 8.52 3.19
N ARG A 103 10.54 7.22 2.91
CA ARG A 103 11.88 6.72 2.60
C ARG A 103 12.28 7.04 1.16
N GLU A 104 13.59 7.11 0.93
CA GLU A 104 14.12 7.05 -0.43
C GLU A 104 13.93 5.65 -1.01
N GLN A 105 13.61 5.58 -2.31
CA GLN A 105 13.44 4.32 -3.05
C GLN A 105 14.10 4.50 -4.40
N ALA A 106 15.09 3.65 -4.71
CA ALA A 106 15.89 3.76 -5.92
C ALA A 106 15.06 3.56 -7.19
N ASP A 107 14.02 2.73 -7.13
CA ASP A 107 13.21 2.35 -8.30
C ASP A 107 12.15 3.41 -8.65
N VAL A 108 11.90 4.39 -7.77
CA VAL A 108 10.95 5.48 -8.04
C VAL A 108 11.64 6.59 -8.84
N THR A 109 11.81 6.34 -10.14
CA THR A 109 12.41 7.28 -11.09
C THR A 109 11.45 7.60 -12.26
N GLY A 110 11.86 8.52 -13.14
CA GLY A 110 11.07 8.86 -14.32
C GLY A 110 9.74 9.52 -13.98
N LEU A 111 9.77 10.51 -13.09
CA LEU A 111 8.56 11.16 -12.59
C LEU A 111 7.93 12.11 -13.62
N ILE A 112 6.63 11.96 -13.84
CA ILE A 112 5.75 12.96 -14.47
C ILE A 112 4.63 13.24 -13.47
N GLY A 113 4.78 14.31 -12.70
CA GLY A 113 4.00 14.49 -11.49
C GLY A 113 4.31 13.38 -10.47
N GLN A 114 3.30 12.58 -10.13
CA GLN A 114 3.43 11.37 -9.29
C GLN A 114 3.40 10.05 -10.10
N TYR A 115 3.31 10.10 -11.42
CA TYR A 115 3.55 8.92 -12.25
C TYR A 115 5.05 8.59 -12.24
N ALA A 116 5.44 7.37 -11.88
CA ALA A 116 6.85 6.93 -11.88
C ALA A 116 7.08 5.89 -12.98
N HIS A 117 7.76 6.27 -14.07
CA HIS A 117 7.97 5.36 -15.19
C HIS A 117 8.99 4.26 -14.92
N GLY A 118 9.97 4.49 -14.04
CA GLY A 118 10.97 3.48 -13.71
C GLY A 118 10.48 2.37 -12.80
N ASN A 119 9.18 2.31 -12.50
CA ASN A 119 8.58 1.37 -11.57
C ASN A 119 7.25 0.81 -12.12
N GLU A 120 7.11 -0.50 -12.10
CA GLU A 120 6.09 -1.27 -12.81
C GLU A 120 4.64 -1.00 -12.40
N PRO A 121 4.28 -0.72 -11.13
CA PRO A 121 2.91 -0.44 -10.73
C PRO A 121 2.30 0.74 -11.49
N SER A 122 3.12 1.64 -12.05
CA SER A 122 2.67 2.78 -12.84
C SER A 122 2.41 2.44 -14.30
N HIS A 123 3.02 1.39 -14.87
CA HIS A 123 3.14 1.17 -16.32
C HIS A 123 1.81 1.18 -17.07
N HIS A 124 0.72 0.76 -16.44
CA HIS A 124 -0.60 0.71 -17.07
C HIS A 124 -1.40 2.04 -16.97
N SER A 125 -0.98 2.97 -16.11
CA SER A 125 -1.81 4.12 -15.68
C SER A 125 -2.19 5.07 -16.81
N ALA A 126 -1.27 5.35 -17.75
CA ALA A 126 -1.55 6.21 -18.90
C ALA A 126 -2.63 5.65 -19.84
N PHE A 127 -2.79 4.31 -19.89
CA PHE A 127 -3.78 3.65 -20.72
C PHE A 127 -5.18 3.69 -20.12
N LEU A 128 -5.32 4.04 -18.84
CA LEU A 128 -6.62 4.12 -18.16
C LEU A 128 -7.56 5.18 -18.75
N TYR A 129 -7.02 6.20 -19.43
CA TYR A 129 -7.84 7.15 -20.20
C TYR A 129 -8.65 6.47 -21.32
N HIS A 130 -8.22 5.32 -21.87
CA HIS A 130 -9.04 4.57 -22.83
C HIS A 130 -10.34 4.08 -22.21
N TYR A 131 -10.32 3.65 -20.96
CA TYR A 131 -11.48 3.09 -20.26
C TYR A 131 -12.53 4.15 -19.88
N ILE A 132 -12.19 5.44 -20.03
CA ILE A 132 -13.13 6.57 -19.89
C ILE A 132 -13.36 7.31 -21.21
N GLY A 133 -13.00 6.69 -22.35
CA GLY A 133 -13.25 7.24 -23.68
C GLY A 133 -12.41 8.46 -24.02
N LYS A 134 -11.17 8.54 -23.51
CA LYS A 134 -10.21 9.62 -23.76
C LYS A 134 -8.88 9.11 -24.36
N PRO A 135 -8.88 8.28 -25.44
CA PRO A 135 -7.65 7.71 -26.01
C PRO A 135 -6.63 8.75 -26.47
N GLN A 136 -7.07 9.97 -26.81
CA GLN A 136 -6.18 11.10 -27.11
C GLN A 136 -5.27 11.48 -25.93
N LYS A 137 -5.78 11.40 -24.68
CA LYS A 137 -4.97 11.65 -23.48
C LYS A 137 -3.95 10.55 -23.24
N THR A 138 -4.31 9.27 -23.49
CA THR A 138 -3.32 8.18 -23.51
C THR A 138 -2.24 8.45 -24.54
N SER A 139 -2.61 8.77 -25.78
CA SER A 139 -1.64 9.04 -26.86
C SER A 139 -0.67 10.16 -26.47
N GLN A 140 -1.18 11.24 -25.84
CA GLN A 140 -0.35 12.34 -25.33
C GLN A 140 0.61 11.88 -24.23
N GLN A 141 0.13 11.18 -23.20
CA GLN A 141 0.98 10.76 -22.09
C GLN A 141 2.01 9.71 -22.51
N VAL A 142 1.63 8.72 -23.31
CA VAL A 142 2.54 7.69 -23.81
C VAL A 142 3.62 8.30 -24.71
N THR A 143 3.26 9.23 -25.60
CA THR A 143 4.26 9.95 -26.42
C THR A 143 5.25 10.73 -25.54
N ASN A 144 4.75 11.40 -24.50
CA ASN A 144 5.58 12.15 -23.55
C ASN A 144 6.54 11.22 -22.78
N ILE A 145 6.06 10.07 -22.32
CA ILE A 145 6.85 9.03 -21.63
C ILE A 145 7.94 8.48 -22.55
N LEU A 146 7.57 8.00 -23.74
CA LEU A 146 8.51 7.44 -24.73
C LEU A 146 9.61 8.44 -25.08
N THR A 147 9.26 9.71 -25.29
CA THR A 147 10.21 10.77 -25.69
C THR A 147 11.15 11.17 -24.55
N LYS A 148 10.69 11.15 -23.30
CA LYS A 148 11.48 11.61 -22.15
C LYS A 148 12.39 10.54 -21.56
N PHE A 149 11.93 9.29 -21.52
CA PHE A 149 12.52 8.26 -20.66
C PHE A 149 13.21 7.12 -21.43
N TYR A 150 13.19 7.15 -22.76
CA TYR A 150 13.92 6.20 -23.60
C TYR A 150 14.85 6.93 -24.55
N LYS A 151 16.13 6.59 -24.51
CA LYS A 151 17.16 7.13 -25.40
C LYS A 151 18.05 6.01 -25.94
N ASN A 152 18.69 6.25 -27.07
CA ASN A 152 19.67 5.35 -27.67
C ASN A 152 21.09 5.61 -27.14
N THR A 153 21.22 5.86 -25.83
CA THR A 153 22.49 6.11 -25.12
C THR A 153 22.67 5.08 -23.99
N PRO A 154 23.90 4.88 -23.46
CA PRO A 154 24.12 3.93 -22.36
C PRO A 154 23.29 4.18 -21.10
N ASP A 155 22.92 5.43 -20.83
CA ASP A 155 22.02 5.88 -19.75
C ASP A 155 20.56 6.04 -20.23
N GLY A 156 20.20 5.31 -21.30
CA GLY A 156 18.96 5.53 -22.03
C GLY A 156 17.68 5.00 -21.37
N LEU A 157 17.80 4.26 -20.26
CA LEU A 157 16.67 3.81 -19.44
C LEU A 157 16.65 4.57 -18.12
N ILE A 158 15.45 4.87 -17.64
CA ILE A 158 15.26 5.67 -16.43
C ILE A 158 15.27 4.84 -15.13
N GLY A 159 15.19 3.51 -15.23
CA GLY A 159 15.20 2.55 -14.12
C GLY A 159 15.78 1.22 -14.59
N ASN A 160 15.63 0.18 -13.77
CA ASN A 160 16.00 -1.18 -14.16
C ASN A 160 15.17 -1.62 -15.38
N ASP A 161 15.74 -2.46 -16.25
CA ASP A 161 14.96 -3.00 -17.39
C ASP A 161 13.98 -4.10 -16.94
N ASP A 162 14.19 -4.63 -15.74
CA ASP A 162 13.43 -5.70 -15.10
C ASP A 162 13.21 -6.90 -16.03
N CYS A 163 14.34 -7.39 -16.54
CA CYS A 163 14.43 -8.58 -17.38
C CYS A 163 13.60 -8.47 -18.68
N GLY A 164 13.53 -7.27 -19.26
CA GLY A 164 12.81 -6.99 -20.51
C GLY A 164 11.43 -6.37 -20.33
N GLN A 165 10.97 -6.13 -19.10
CA GLN A 165 9.68 -5.52 -18.82
C GLN A 165 9.59 -4.08 -19.35
N MET A 166 10.60 -3.23 -19.07
CA MET A 166 10.66 -1.85 -19.59
C MET A 166 10.80 -1.85 -21.12
N SER A 167 11.71 -2.68 -21.64
CA SER A 167 11.89 -2.86 -23.08
C SER A 167 10.61 -3.31 -23.80
N ALA A 168 9.85 -4.26 -23.24
CA ALA A 168 8.58 -4.72 -23.80
C ALA A 168 7.51 -3.61 -23.76
N TRP A 169 7.47 -2.82 -22.68
CA TRP A 169 6.59 -1.65 -22.60
C TRP A 169 6.89 -0.65 -23.72
N TYR A 170 8.17 -0.36 -23.96
CA TYR A 170 8.61 0.51 -25.07
C TYR A 170 8.19 -0.05 -26.42
N VAL A 171 8.45 -1.33 -26.70
CA VAL A 171 8.13 -1.97 -27.99
C VAL A 171 6.64 -1.92 -28.26
N LEU A 172 5.79 -2.42 -27.35
CA LEU A 172 4.35 -2.44 -27.53
C LEU A 172 3.79 -1.01 -27.67
N SER A 173 4.26 -0.10 -26.82
CA SER A 173 3.79 1.29 -26.85
C SER A 173 4.20 2.03 -28.12
N SER A 174 5.39 1.74 -28.65
CA SER A 174 5.86 2.32 -29.91
C SER A 174 5.08 1.79 -31.12
N LEU A 175 4.57 0.56 -31.04
CA LEU A 175 3.66 -0.03 -32.03
C LEU A 175 2.22 0.52 -31.93
N GLY A 176 1.91 1.31 -30.89
CA GLY A 176 0.58 1.91 -30.69
C GLY A 176 -0.42 0.94 -30.06
N MET A 177 0.04 -0.05 -29.29
CA MET A 177 -0.84 -0.99 -28.59
C MET A 177 -0.34 -1.34 -27.19
N TYR A 178 -1.24 -1.73 -26.30
CA TYR A 178 -0.87 -2.20 -24.96
C TYR A 178 -1.90 -3.14 -24.35
N GLN A 179 -1.44 -4.16 -23.60
CA GLN A 179 -2.31 -5.06 -22.84
C GLN A 179 -2.38 -4.63 -21.38
N VAL A 180 -3.43 -3.89 -21.01
CA VAL A 180 -3.59 -3.33 -19.65
C VAL A 180 -3.83 -4.39 -18.59
N CYS A 181 -4.56 -5.45 -18.94
CA CYS A 181 -4.88 -6.56 -18.04
C CYS A 181 -4.50 -7.89 -18.72
N PRO A 182 -3.28 -8.42 -18.51
CA PRO A 182 -2.95 -9.76 -18.94
C PRO A 182 -4.00 -10.77 -18.47
N GLY A 183 -4.42 -11.68 -19.36
CA GLY A 183 -5.56 -12.57 -19.15
C GLY A 183 -6.91 -12.04 -19.66
N ASN A 184 -7.05 -10.73 -19.83
CA ASN A 184 -8.09 -10.14 -20.70
C ASN A 184 -7.58 -10.14 -22.15
N THR A 185 -8.43 -10.48 -23.10
CA THR A 185 -8.07 -10.58 -24.52
C THR A 185 -8.05 -9.23 -25.24
N GLN A 186 -8.45 -8.13 -24.60
CA GLN A 186 -8.45 -6.81 -25.24
C GLN A 186 -7.09 -6.10 -25.08
N LEU A 187 -6.55 -5.61 -26.19
CA LEU A 187 -5.43 -4.68 -26.24
C LEU A 187 -5.95 -3.30 -26.65
N VAL A 188 -5.54 -2.25 -25.95
CA VAL A 188 -5.88 -0.87 -26.33
C VAL A 188 -5.06 -0.45 -27.55
N LEU A 189 -5.64 0.37 -28.42
CA LEU A 189 -4.99 0.91 -29.63
C LEU A 189 -4.96 2.43 -29.59
N PHE A 190 -3.78 3.00 -29.80
CA PHE A 190 -3.51 4.43 -29.73
C PHE A 190 -2.41 4.81 -30.72
N LYS A 191 -2.08 6.11 -30.80
CA LYS A 191 -1.14 6.65 -31.77
C LYS A 191 0.21 5.89 -31.73
N PRO A 192 0.63 5.21 -32.83
CA PRO A 192 1.96 4.61 -32.94
C PRO A 192 3.07 5.66 -33.03
N SER A 193 4.30 5.24 -32.75
CA SER A 193 5.50 6.08 -32.89
C SER A 193 6.14 5.99 -34.28
N PHE A 194 5.91 4.89 -35.00
CA PHE A 194 6.45 4.65 -36.33
C PHE A 194 5.40 4.89 -37.42
N LYS A 195 5.85 5.29 -38.61
CA LYS A 195 4.97 5.41 -39.78
C LYS A 195 4.41 4.07 -40.22
N GLU A 196 5.24 3.05 -40.13
CA GLU A 196 4.90 1.69 -40.46
C GLU A 196 5.68 0.74 -39.56
N ALA A 197 5.04 -0.34 -39.13
CA ALA A 197 5.68 -1.48 -38.49
C ALA A 197 5.01 -2.77 -38.93
N THR A 198 5.77 -3.87 -39.02
CA THR A 198 5.22 -5.20 -39.30
C THR A 198 5.61 -6.17 -38.19
N ILE A 199 4.62 -6.86 -37.62
CA ILE A 199 4.81 -7.95 -36.66
C ILE A 199 4.68 -9.27 -37.42
N ASN A 200 5.68 -10.14 -37.32
CA ASN A 200 5.62 -11.50 -37.87
C ASN A 200 5.29 -12.47 -36.73
N PHE A 201 4.17 -13.17 -36.84
CA PHE A 201 3.71 -14.10 -35.81
C PHE A 201 4.26 -15.51 -36.05
N GLU A 202 4.31 -16.31 -34.98
CA GLU A 202 4.75 -17.72 -35.04
C GLU A 202 3.86 -18.60 -35.92
N ASN A 203 2.60 -18.21 -36.14
CA ASN A 203 1.67 -18.91 -37.03
C ASN A 203 1.91 -18.61 -38.52
N GLY A 204 2.98 -17.89 -38.87
CA GLY A 204 3.33 -17.51 -40.24
C GLY A 204 2.53 -16.33 -40.81
N LYS A 205 1.54 -15.80 -40.07
CA LYS A 205 0.82 -14.59 -40.45
C LYS A 205 1.63 -13.36 -40.04
N ASN A 206 1.34 -12.22 -40.67
CA ASN A 206 1.92 -10.94 -40.30
C ASN A 206 0.83 -9.89 -40.08
N LEU A 207 1.13 -8.90 -39.24
CA LEU A 207 0.30 -7.74 -39.00
C LEU A 207 1.09 -6.49 -39.35
N ARG A 208 0.65 -5.75 -40.37
CA ARG A 208 1.19 -4.45 -40.74
C ARG A 208 0.37 -3.35 -40.06
N ILE A 209 1.07 -2.42 -39.42
CA ILE A 209 0.52 -1.29 -38.69
C ILE A 209 0.98 -0.03 -39.40
N GLU A 210 0.04 0.80 -39.85
CA GLU A 210 0.30 2.02 -40.61
C GLU A 210 -0.23 3.24 -39.86
N SER A 211 0.60 4.28 -39.79
CA SER A 211 0.33 5.53 -39.09
C SER A 211 0.99 6.68 -39.83
N GLU A 212 0.25 7.31 -40.74
CA GLU A 212 0.75 8.49 -41.47
C GLU A 212 0.04 9.76 -41.02
N PRO A 213 0.43 10.35 -39.87
CA PRO A 213 -0.26 11.52 -39.32
C PRO A 213 -0.10 12.80 -40.13
N GLY A 214 0.90 12.89 -41.02
CA GLY A 214 1.36 14.19 -41.54
C GLY A 214 1.70 15.14 -40.36
N SER A 215 1.09 16.33 -40.33
CA SER A 215 1.19 17.28 -39.21
C SER A 215 0.13 17.08 -38.10
N ILE A 216 -0.76 16.09 -38.24
CA ILE A 216 -1.94 15.91 -37.39
C ILE A 216 -1.65 14.85 -36.32
N THR A 217 -1.85 15.17 -35.05
CA THR A 217 -1.55 14.21 -33.96
C THR A 217 -2.75 13.42 -33.45
N ASN A 218 -3.98 13.78 -33.85
CA ASN A 218 -5.20 13.23 -33.28
C ASN A 218 -5.72 12.03 -34.09
N VAL A 219 -5.68 10.84 -33.49
CA VAL A 219 -6.34 9.65 -34.02
C VAL A 219 -7.86 9.84 -33.98
N SER A 220 -8.52 9.51 -35.09
CA SER A 220 -9.95 9.73 -35.33
C SER A 220 -10.71 8.48 -35.77
N GLY A 221 -9.99 7.37 -35.94
CA GLY A 221 -10.50 6.11 -36.42
C GLY A 221 -9.37 5.10 -36.59
N ILE A 222 -9.73 3.82 -36.65
CA ILE A 222 -8.82 2.74 -36.97
C ILE A 222 -9.52 1.85 -38.00
N ASN A 223 -8.87 1.63 -39.13
CA ASN A 223 -9.31 0.70 -40.15
C ASN A 223 -8.56 -0.63 -39.94
N ILE A 224 -9.32 -1.70 -39.70
CA ILE A 224 -8.77 -3.05 -39.53
C ILE A 224 -9.21 -3.88 -40.72
N ASN A 225 -8.25 -4.32 -41.54
CA ASN A 225 -8.50 -5.17 -42.71
C ASN A 225 -9.58 -4.63 -43.66
N GLY A 226 -9.55 -3.32 -43.94
CA GLY A 226 -10.50 -2.65 -44.83
C GLY A 226 -11.82 -2.27 -44.15
N THR A 227 -12.01 -2.57 -42.87
CA THR A 227 -13.20 -2.21 -42.10
C THR A 227 -12.92 -0.98 -41.23
N PRO A 228 -13.47 0.21 -41.56
CA PRO A 228 -13.34 1.40 -40.74
C PRO A 228 -14.05 1.22 -39.39
N GLY A 229 -13.41 1.67 -38.31
CA GLY A 229 -13.92 1.51 -36.96
C GLY A 229 -13.60 2.68 -36.04
N GLN A 230 -14.40 2.81 -34.98
CA GLN A 230 -14.24 3.81 -33.92
C GLN A 230 -13.81 3.17 -32.58
N SER A 231 -13.56 1.87 -32.57
CA SER A 231 -13.09 1.13 -31.40
C SER A 231 -11.61 1.42 -31.15
N ALA A 232 -11.26 1.83 -29.94
CA ALA A 232 -9.88 2.08 -29.52
C ALA A 232 -9.23 0.83 -28.87
N PHE A 233 -9.63 -0.37 -29.32
CA PHE A 233 -9.09 -1.63 -28.85
C PHE A 233 -9.27 -2.75 -29.90
N ILE A 234 -8.48 -3.81 -29.77
CA ILE A 234 -8.56 -5.03 -30.58
C ILE A 234 -8.56 -6.26 -29.66
N ASN A 235 -9.31 -7.30 -30.03
CA ASN A 235 -9.21 -8.59 -29.36
C ASN A 235 -7.99 -9.36 -29.87
N TYR A 236 -7.30 -10.05 -28.97
CA TYR A 236 -6.12 -10.87 -29.27
C TYR A 236 -6.37 -11.86 -30.40
N SER A 237 -7.54 -12.50 -30.43
CA SER A 237 -7.93 -13.41 -31.52
C SER A 237 -7.92 -12.73 -32.88
N ASN A 238 -8.31 -11.46 -32.97
CA ASN A 238 -8.30 -10.71 -34.23
C ASN A 238 -6.90 -10.18 -34.56
N LEU A 239 -6.09 -9.89 -33.55
CA LEU A 239 -4.70 -9.45 -33.72
C LEU A 239 -3.85 -10.53 -34.41
N ILE A 240 -3.94 -11.78 -33.93
CA ILE A 240 -3.13 -12.91 -34.42
C ILE A 240 -3.59 -13.46 -35.78
N GLU A 241 -4.73 -13.00 -36.29
CA GLU A 241 -5.16 -13.25 -37.67
C GLU A 241 -4.35 -12.43 -38.69
N GLY A 242 -3.60 -11.43 -38.25
CA GLY A 242 -2.77 -10.60 -39.12
C GLY A 242 -3.55 -9.62 -40.00
N GLY A 243 -2.92 -9.20 -41.09
CA GLY A 243 -3.46 -8.21 -42.03
C GLY A 243 -2.96 -6.80 -41.75
N ASN A 244 -3.84 -5.79 -41.88
CA ASN A 244 -3.50 -4.38 -41.79
C ASN A 244 -4.32 -3.64 -40.72
N ILE A 245 -3.64 -2.85 -39.89
CA ILE A 245 -4.23 -1.83 -39.02
C ILE A 245 -3.77 -0.46 -39.53
N ILE A 246 -4.70 0.38 -39.98
CA ILE A 246 -4.41 1.72 -40.49
C ILE A 246 -5.02 2.74 -39.53
N PHE A 247 -4.19 3.58 -38.93
CA PHE A 247 -4.63 4.68 -38.07
C PHE A 247 -5.04 5.90 -38.91
N GLU A 248 -6.24 6.41 -38.67
CA GLU A 248 -6.82 7.54 -39.40
C GLU A 248 -6.74 8.83 -38.56
N TYR A 249 -6.31 9.94 -39.17
CA TYR A 249 -6.05 11.22 -38.49
C TYR A 249 -6.96 12.35 -38.96
N LYS A 250 -7.36 13.26 -38.05
CA LYS A 250 -8.12 14.48 -38.38
C LYS A 250 -7.58 15.72 -37.65
N GLN A 251 -7.48 16.84 -38.37
CA GLN A 251 -6.87 18.10 -37.91
C GLN A 251 -7.52 18.61 -36.61
N MET A 252 -8.84 18.56 -36.54
CA MET A 252 -9.63 18.95 -35.37
C MET A 252 -10.33 17.72 -34.80
N ILE A 253 -10.21 17.50 -33.49
CA ILE A 253 -11.17 16.70 -32.74
C ILE A 253 -12.46 17.52 -32.80
N ALA A 254 -13.34 17.22 -33.76
CA ALA A 254 -14.67 17.82 -33.79
C ALA A 254 -15.31 17.65 -32.41
N ALA A 255 -16.23 18.55 -32.01
CA ALA A 255 -17.03 18.37 -30.79
C ALA A 255 -17.72 16.99 -30.71
N ASN A 256 -17.81 16.29 -31.85
CA ASN A 256 -18.37 14.96 -32.04
C ASN A 256 -17.32 13.87 -32.35
N ASN A 257 -16.04 14.01 -31.98
CA ASN A 257 -15.09 12.90 -32.12
C ASN A 257 -15.53 11.75 -31.21
N THR A 258 -15.95 10.64 -31.81
CA THR A 258 -16.45 9.45 -31.12
C THR A 258 -15.39 8.36 -30.95
N PHE A 259 -14.17 8.57 -31.47
CA PHE A 259 -13.09 7.58 -31.39
C PHE A 259 -12.79 7.20 -29.94
N GLY A 260 -13.01 5.93 -29.61
CA GLY A 260 -12.92 5.40 -28.25
C GLY A 260 -13.96 5.95 -27.26
N ALA A 261 -14.73 6.98 -27.58
CA ALA A 261 -15.76 7.53 -26.69
C ALA A 261 -17.00 6.65 -26.63
N VAL A 262 -17.38 6.03 -27.77
CA VAL A 262 -18.57 5.14 -27.86
C VAL A 262 -18.18 3.67 -27.70
N SER A 263 -17.04 3.26 -28.26
CA SER A 263 -16.54 1.88 -28.21
C SER A 263 -15.19 1.82 -27.51
N ARG A 264 -15.24 1.67 -26.18
CA ARG A 264 -14.07 1.60 -25.29
C ARG A 264 -13.86 0.19 -24.74
N PRO A 265 -12.63 -0.19 -24.36
CA PRO A 265 -12.41 -1.44 -23.64
C PRO A 265 -13.20 -1.45 -22.33
N SER A 266 -13.50 -2.66 -21.83
CA SER A 266 -14.14 -2.84 -20.52
C SER A 266 -13.43 -3.94 -19.75
N SER A 267 -13.30 -3.71 -18.45
CA SER A 267 -12.77 -4.66 -17.49
C SER A 267 -13.64 -4.55 -16.24
N VAL A 268 -14.55 -5.50 -16.08
CA VAL A 268 -15.60 -5.45 -15.07
C VAL A 268 -15.89 -6.82 -14.48
N ILE A 269 -15.97 -6.87 -13.16
CA ILE A 269 -16.49 -8.05 -12.45
C ILE A 269 -17.99 -7.86 -12.22
N LYS A 270 -18.81 -8.75 -12.80
CA LYS A 270 -20.28 -8.68 -12.74
C LYS A 270 -20.90 -9.66 -11.74
N ASP A 271 -20.22 -10.76 -11.46
CA ASP A 271 -20.72 -11.86 -10.66
C ASP A 271 -20.09 -11.92 -9.27
N HIS A 272 -20.79 -12.55 -8.32
CA HIS A 272 -20.32 -12.77 -6.94
C HIS A 272 -19.75 -11.51 -6.27
N LEU A 273 -20.48 -10.40 -6.40
CA LEU A 273 -20.03 -9.08 -5.94
C LEU A 273 -19.72 -9.07 -4.44
N LEU A 274 -18.57 -8.48 -4.09
CA LEU A 274 -18.10 -8.35 -2.72
C LEU A 274 -18.80 -7.17 -2.01
N VAL A 275 -19.25 -7.38 -0.77
CA VAL A 275 -19.58 -6.29 0.16
C VAL A 275 -18.30 -5.86 0.89
N PRO A 276 -17.84 -4.60 0.76
CA PRO A 276 -16.64 -4.14 1.42
C PRO A 276 -16.72 -4.28 2.93
N THR A 277 -15.59 -4.64 3.51
CA THR A 277 -15.42 -4.80 4.96
C THR A 277 -15.65 -3.46 5.67
N PRO A 278 -16.46 -3.39 6.74
CA PRO A 278 -16.69 -2.15 7.48
C PRO A 278 -15.42 -1.52 8.04
N ILE A 279 -15.53 -0.24 8.41
CA ILE A 279 -14.52 0.54 9.12
C ILE A 279 -14.97 0.73 10.57
N ILE A 280 -14.03 0.57 11.51
CA ILE A 280 -14.22 0.80 12.93
C ILE A 280 -13.44 2.06 13.31
N ASN A 281 -14.13 3.20 13.45
CA ASN A 281 -13.49 4.45 13.83
C ASN A 281 -13.45 4.58 15.35
N TYR A 282 -12.29 4.92 15.89
CA TYR A 282 -12.01 5.20 17.30
C TYR A 282 -10.85 6.20 17.39
N LYS A 283 -10.59 6.74 18.58
CA LYS A 283 -9.58 7.80 18.77
C LYS A 283 -8.15 7.23 18.87
N SER A 284 -7.97 6.17 19.64
CA SER A 284 -6.67 5.50 19.87
C SER A 284 -6.91 4.04 20.25
N LYS A 285 -6.00 3.15 19.91
CA LYS A 285 -6.01 1.74 20.33
C LYS A 285 -5.96 1.65 21.86
N THR A 286 -5.17 2.49 22.52
CA THR A 286 -5.10 2.55 23.99
C THR A 286 -5.81 3.78 24.58
N PHE A 287 -6.51 3.62 25.71
CA PHE A 287 -7.31 4.70 26.28
C PHE A 287 -7.43 4.63 27.81
N ASN A 288 -7.46 5.80 28.47
CA ASN A 288 -7.62 5.94 29.93
C ASN A 288 -9.01 6.42 30.35
N ALA A 289 -9.76 7.08 29.46
CA ALA A 289 -11.15 7.50 29.63
C ALA A 289 -12.01 6.85 28.53
N PRO A 290 -13.30 6.57 28.79
CA PRO A 290 -14.18 6.02 27.78
C PRO A 290 -14.09 6.77 26.45
N GLN A 291 -14.04 6.04 25.34
CA GLN A 291 -13.97 6.63 24.00
C GLN A 291 -15.14 6.19 23.13
N LEU A 292 -15.50 7.04 22.16
CA LEU A 292 -16.56 6.77 21.22
C LEU A 292 -16.06 5.90 20.07
N VAL A 293 -16.80 4.84 19.75
CA VAL A 293 -16.59 3.99 18.59
C VAL A 293 -17.75 4.19 17.61
N SER A 294 -17.43 4.38 16.33
CA SER A 294 -18.42 4.45 15.26
C SER A 294 -18.08 3.51 14.11
N LEU A 295 -19.10 2.89 13.54
CA LEU A 295 -18.97 1.91 12.47
C LEU A 295 -19.50 2.48 11.16
N LYS A 296 -18.82 2.19 10.05
CA LYS A 296 -19.18 2.71 8.72
C LYS A 296 -18.94 1.67 7.63
N THR A 297 -19.84 1.57 6.65
CA THR A 297 -19.57 0.84 5.39
C THR A 297 -18.87 1.77 4.39
N ILE A 298 -18.00 1.23 3.53
CA ILE A 298 -17.30 2.06 2.53
C ILE A 298 -18.29 2.67 1.53
N ASN A 299 -19.24 1.88 1.03
CA ASN A 299 -20.08 2.27 -0.13
C ASN A 299 -21.55 2.55 0.22
N GLY A 300 -21.99 2.33 1.47
CA GLY A 300 -23.32 2.76 1.95
C GLY A 300 -24.55 2.21 1.21
N LYS A 301 -24.45 1.05 0.53
CA LYS A 301 -25.52 0.53 -0.35
C LYS A 301 -26.57 -0.28 0.41
N GLY A 302 -27.05 0.24 1.53
CA GLY A 302 -28.15 -0.35 2.30
C GLY A 302 -27.77 -1.59 3.12
N GLU A 303 -26.48 -1.90 3.27
CA GLU A 303 -26.04 -2.99 4.14
C GLU A 303 -26.26 -2.66 5.62
N LYS A 304 -26.70 -3.65 6.41
CA LYS A 304 -26.81 -3.52 7.86
C LYS A 304 -25.51 -3.96 8.52
N ILE A 305 -25.02 -3.16 9.46
CA ILE A 305 -23.82 -3.47 10.24
C ILE A 305 -24.24 -4.15 11.54
N TYR A 306 -23.59 -5.25 11.85
CA TYR A 306 -23.73 -5.94 13.13
C TYR A 306 -22.36 -6.02 13.81
N TYR A 307 -22.34 -6.06 15.14
CA TYR A 307 -21.10 -6.08 15.89
C TYR A 307 -21.17 -6.82 17.23
N SER A 308 -20.01 -7.10 17.79
CA SER A 308 -19.75 -7.51 19.17
C SER A 308 -18.57 -6.72 19.74
N THR A 309 -18.51 -6.55 21.05
CA THR A 309 -17.39 -5.85 21.75
C THR A 309 -16.46 -6.81 22.51
N ASN A 310 -16.81 -8.09 22.55
CA ASN A 310 -16.09 -9.15 23.25
C ASN A 310 -15.43 -10.16 22.29
N GLY A 311 -15.33 -9.83 20.99
CA GLY A 311 -14.71 -10.71 19.99
C GLY A 311 -15.58 -11.85 19.48
N SER A 312 -16.78 -12.06 20.03
CA SER A 312 -17.69 -13.13 19.60
C SER A 312 -18.05 -13.01 18.12
N THR A 313 -18.27 -14.16 17.48
CA THR A 313 -18.65 -14.23 16.07
C THR A 313 -19.90 -13.41 15.80
N VAL A 314 -19.78 -12.45 14.89
CA VAL A 314 -20.91 -11.61 14.48
C VAL A 314 -21.79 -12.37 13.50
N THR A 315 -23.09 -12.36 13.77
CA THR A 315 -24.17 -12.90 12.93
C THR A 315 -25.29 -11.86 12.78
N LYS A 316 -26.31 -12.14 11.96
CA LYS A 316 -27.53 -11.31 11.85
C LYS A 316 -28.34 -11.21 13.16
N ARG A 317 -28.01 -12.01 14.19
CA ARG A 317 -28.63 -11.96 15.53
C ARG A 317 -27.80 -11.16 16.54
N SER A 318 -26.59 -10.74 16.18
CA SER A 318 -25.75 -9.88 17.02
C SER A 318 -26.35 -8.47 17.12
N THR A 319 -25.69 -7.56 17.84
CA THR A 319 -26.15 -6.18 18.00
C THR A 319 -26.14 -5.46 16.66
N ASN A 320 -27.31 -4.99 16.21
CA ASN A 320 -27.43 -4.15 15.02
C ASN A 320 -26.92 -2.73 15.34
N TYR A 321 -26.00 -2.22 14.54
CA TYR A 321 -25.45 -0.88 14.71
C TYR A 321 -26.40 0.18 14.17
N THR A 322 -26.87 1.06 15.04
CA THR A 322 -27.77 2.17 14.70
C THR A 322 -27.18 3.55 15.03
N LYS A 323 -26.25 3.62 15.98
CA LYS A 323 -25.53 4.83 16.39
C LYS A 323 -24.18 4.48 17.03
N PRO A 324 -23.23 5.44 17.09
CA PRO A 324 -21.98 5.28 17.84
C PRO A 324 -22.21 4.85 19.30
N PHE A 325 -21.24 4.13 19.87
CA PHE A 325 -21.30 3.61 21.25
C PHE A 325 -19.98 3.85 22.00
N MET A 326 -20.04 3.89 23.32
CA MET A 326 -18.86 4.08 24.16
C MET A 326 -18.18 2.75 24.48
N VAL A 327 -16.86 2.73 24.45
CA VAL A 327 -16.03 1.65 24.98
C VAL A 327 -15.28 2.16 26.21
N SER A 328 -15.48 1.49 27.35
CA SER A 328 -14.96 1.89 28.67
C SER A 328 -13.97 0.89 29.27
N TYR A 329 -13.81 -0.27 28.66
CA TYR A 329 -12.99 -1.40 29.11
C TYR A 329 -12.29 -2.05 27.90
N THR A 330 -11.21 -2.80 28.14
CA THR A 330 -10.50 -3.54 27.09
C THR A 330 -11.48 -4.41 26.31
N SER A 331 -11.53 -4.21 25.00
CA SER A 331 -12.58 -4.75 24.13
C SER A 331 -12.00 -5.22 22.81
N GLN A 332 -12.58 -6.28 22.26
CA GLN A 332 -12.36 -6.70 20.89
C GLN A 332 -13.62 -6.41 20.08
N VAL A 333 -13.62 -5.29 19.36
CA VAL A 333 -14.74 -4.87 18.53
C VAL A 333 -14.67 -5.65 17.21
N LYS A 334 -15.57 -6.60 17.01
CA LYS A 334 -15.69 -7.39 15.77
C LYS A 334 -16.95 -6.95 15.04
N VAL A 335 -16.83 -6.75 13.72
CA VAL A 335 -17.88 -6.11 12.92
C VAL A 335 -18.05 -6.83 11.58
N LYS A 336 -19.29 -6.94 11.11
CA LYS A 336 -19.61 -7.50 9.80
C LYS A 336 -20.83 -6.78 9.18
N ALA A 337 -20.77 -6.54 7.87
CA ALA A 337 -21.89 -6.01 7.11
C ALA A 337 -22.64 -7.14 6.38
N TYR A 338 -23.96 -7.02 6.37
CA TYR A 338 -24.88 -7.95 5.71
C TYR A 338 -25.74 -7.19 4.70
N GLY A 339 -25.69 -7.60 3.44
CA GLY A 339 -26.51 -7.11 2.35
C GLY A 339 -26.92 -8.24 1.41
N ALA A 340 -26.86 -8.00 0.10
CA ALA A 340 -27.03 -9.05 -0.92
C ALA A 340 -25.95 -10.14 -0.83
N ALA A 341 -24.77 -9.77 -0.34
CA ALA A 341 -23.73 -10.68 0.12
C ALA A 341 -23.24 -10.25 1.50
N ASP A 342 -22.40 -11.09 2.09
CA ASP A 342 -21.78 -10.86 3.40
C ASP A 342 -20.37 -10.30 3.23
N SER A 343 -19.99 -9.32 4.06
CA SER A 343 -18.59 -8.87 4.14
C SER A 343 -17.70 -9.86 4.91
N SER A 344 -16.39 -9.70 4.79
CA SER A 344 -15.43 -10.21 5.78
C SER A 344 -15.59 -9.47 7.12
N TYR A 345 -14.96 -9.99 8.17
CA TYR A 345 -14.93 -9.33 9.48
C TYR A 345 -13.91 -8.19 9.48
N ALA A 346 -14.30 -7.05 10.06
CA ALA A 346 -13.35 -6.09 10.62
C ALA A 346 -13.15 -6.38 12.10
N VAL A 347 -11.94 -6.21 12.61
CA VAL A 347 -11.62 -6.39 14.03
C VAL A 347 -10.77 -5.22 14.49
N ALA A 348 -11.13 -4.64 15.64
CA ALA A 348 -10.32 -3.69 16.36
C ALA A 348 -10.11 -4.17 17.80
N TYR A 349 -8.87 -4.20 18.25
CA TYR A 349 -8.50 -4.44 19.64
C TYR A 349 -8.28 -3.08 20.30
N LEU A 350 -9.03 -2.80 21.37
CA LEU A 350 -8.97 -1.56 22.11
C LEU A 350 -8.61 -1.87 23.56
N PHE A 351 -7.56 -1.24 24.09
CA PHE A 351 -7.01 -1.56 25.40
C PHE A 351 -7.24 -0.43 26.40
N LYS A 352 -7.90 -0.76 27.50
CA LYS A 352 -8.03 0.13 28.64
C LYS A 352 -6.70 0.14 29.39
N THR A 353 -6.05 1.29 29.45
CA THR A 353 -4.82 1.46 30.22
C THR A 353 -5.05 2.34 31.44
N ASN A 354 -4.35 2.01 32.53
CA ASN A 354 -4.25 2.83 33.73
C ASN A 354 -2.88 3.50 33.83
N ALA A 355 -2.07 3.46 32.76
CA ALA A 355 -0.79 4.12 32.71
C ALA A 355 -0.95 5.61 33.07
N LYS A 356 -0.20 6.02 34.10
CA LYS A 356 -0.12 7.41 34.57
C LYS A 356 1.24 8.02 34.26
N GLN A 357 2.12 7.24 33.66
CA GLN A 357 3.46 7.62 33.28
C GLN A 357 3.41 8.51 32.04
N ILE A 358 4.33 9.48 31.96
CA ILE A 358 4.59 10.26 30.76
C ILE A 358 5.90 9.78 30.18
N VAL A 359 5.90 9.45 28.89
CA VAL A 359 7.11 9.02 28.18
C VAL A 359 7.65 10.16 27.31
N LYS A 360 8.93 10.47 27.49
CA LYS A 360 9.69 11.43 26.68
C LYS A 360 10.80 10.68 25.95
N ILE A 361 10.66 10.52 24.64
CA ILE A 361 11.71 9.94 23.80
C ILE A 361 12.68 11.04 23.38
N LYS A 362 13.98 10.79 23.56
CA LYS A 362 15.05 11.69 23.09
C LYS A 362 15.63 11.25 21.75
N SER A 363 15.62 9.95 21.47
CA SER A 363 16.03 9.40 20.18
C SER A 363 15.03 9.71 19.05
N LYS A 364 15.48 9.66 17.80
CA LYS A 364 14.62 9.85 16.64
C LYS A 364 13.94 8.53 16.28
N VAL A 365 12.65 8.41 16.60
CA VAL A 365 11.81 7.28 16.17
C VAL A 365 11.82 7.17 14.65
N ASN A 366 11.95 5.96 14.12
CA ASN A 366 11.80 5.72 12.69
C ASN A 366 10.32 5.90 12.31
N PRO A 367 9.96 6.79 11.36
CA PRO A 367 8.56 7.04 11.00
C PRO A 367 7.79 5.81 10.53
N GLN A 368 8.47 4.78 10.02
CA GLN A 368 7.85 3.54 9.58
C GLN A 368 7.42 2.62 10.74
N TYR A 369 7.98 2.84 11.93
CA TYR A 369 7.83 2.00 13.11
C TYR A 369 7.57 2.87 14.34
N SER A 370 6.47 3.62 14.32
CA SER A 370 6.15 4.63 15.33
C SER A 370 5.18 4.18 16.43
N ALA A 371 4.64 2.95 16.33
CA ALA A 371 3.49 2.51 17.12
C ALA A 371 2.39 3.59 17.20
N GLU A 372 1.71 3.74 18.36
CA GLU A 372 0.83 4.89 18.65
C GLU A 372 1.59 6.09 19.24
N GLY A 373 2.93 6.09 19.15
CA GLY A 373 3.81 7.11 19.68
C GLY A 373 4.46 6.75 21.01
N PRO A 374 5.05 7.73 21.74
CA PRO A 374 5.87 7.47 22.92
C PRO A 374 5.18 6.68 24.03
N GLN A 375 3.87 6.87 24.18
CA GLN A 375 3.12 6.24 25.25
C GLN A 375 3.02 4.72 25.10
N SER A 376 3.22 4.17 23.89
CA SER A 376 3.25 2.73 23.66
C SER A 376 4.33 2.01 24.47
N LEU A 377 5.40 2.70 24.88
CA LEU A 377 6.41 2.10 25.76
C LEU A 377 5.90 1.77 27.17
N VAL A 378 4.68 2.12 27.56
CA VAL A 378 4.17 1.89 28.93
C VAL A 378 2.66 1.64 28.95
N ASP A 379 2.05 1.33 27.81
CA ASP A 379 0.58 1.28 27.71
C ASP A 379 -0.03 -0.06 28.15
N GLY A 380 0.82 -1.10 28.31
CA GLY A 380 0.47 -2.43 28.78
C GLY A 380 0.09 -3.38 27.64
N VAL A 381 0.39 -3.04 26.38
CA VAL A 381 0.11 -3.81 25.18
C VAL A 381 1.41 -4.30 24.56
N CYS A 382 1.85 -5.50 24.96
CA CYS A 382 3.06 -6.10 24.41
C CYS A 382 2.94 -6.41 22.91
N GLY A 383 3.90 -5.95 22.13
CA GLY A 383 4.16 -6.40 20.77
C GLY A 383 4.55 -7.88 20.72
N ASP A 384 4.19 -8.54 19.63
CA ASP A 384 4.58 -9.93 19.36
C ASP A 384 5.63 -10.02 18.25
N THR A 385 6.00 -11.25 17.86
CA THR A 385 7.02 -11.52 16.85
C THR A 385 6.64 -11.04 15.44
N ASP A 386 5.36 -10.80 15.17
CA ASP A 386 4.90 -10.18 13.93
C ASP A 386 4.85 -8.66 14.08
N TRP A 387 6.03 -8.07 14.01
CA TRP A 387 6.24 -6.63 14.14
C TRP A 387 5.51 -5.79 13.08
N ARG A 388 5.04 -6.40 11.99
CA ARG A 388 4.25 -5.74 10.94
C ARG A 388 2.88 -5.28 11.42
N LYS A 389 2.42 -5.77 12.58
CA LYS A 389 1.20 -5.28 13.25
C LYS A 389 1.33 -3.84 13.73
N GLY A 390 2.55 -3.31 13.83
CA GLY A 390 2.82 -1.91 14.14
C GLY A 390 2.82 -1.61 15.63
N ASP A 391 3.09 -2.61 16.48
CA ASP A 391 3.08 -2.46 17.94
C ASP A 391 4.45 -2.11 18.54
N TRP A 392 5.48 -1.95 17.69
CA TRP A 392 6.85 -1.68 18.12
C TRP A 392 7.30 -0.27 17.77
N LEU A 393 8.09 0.35 18.66
CA LEU A 393 8.87 1.54 18.35
C LEU A 393 10.25 1.14 17.82
N GLY A 394 10.52 1.50 16.57
CA GLY A 394 11.77 1.18 15.88
C GLY A 394 12.73 2.37 15.80
N TYR A 395 14.02 2.09 16.00
CA TYR A 395 15.11 3.07 15.91
C TYR A 395 16.24 2.48 15.08
N GLN A 396 16.71 3.21 14.07
CA GLN A 396 17.78 2.73 13.17
C GLN A 396 19.04 3.58 13.34
N GLY A 397 20.21 2.92 13.36
CA GLY A 397 21.52 3.59 13.32
C GLY A 397 21.83 4.48 14.53
N GLN A 398 21.17 4.25 15.67
CA GLN A 398 21.28 5.11 16.85
C GLN A 398 20.95 4.36 18.14
N ASP A 399 21.43 4.88 19.27
CA ASP A 399 21.00 4.45 20.60
C ASP A 399 19.54 4.84 20.85
N VAL A 400 18.83 4.07 21.67
CA VAL A 400 17.52 4.45 22.20
C VAL A 400 17.71 5.12 23.55
N GLU A 401 17.23 6.35 23.70
CA GLU A 401 17.14 7.05 24.98
C GLU A 401 15.71 7.55 25.19
N CYS A 402 15.08 7.10 26.29
CA CYS A 402 13.77 7.57 26.71
C CYS A 402 13.72 7.78 28.22
N VAL A 403 12.87 8.71 28.65
CA VAL A 403 12.60 9.04 30.04
C VAL A 403 11.14 8.74 30.35
N ILE A 404 10.92 7.97 31.39
CA ILE A 404 9.63 7.70 31.99
C ILE A 404 9.49 8.56 33.24
N GLU A 405 8.45 9.36 33.27
CA GLU A 405 8.07 10.19 34.40
C GLU A 405 6.81 9.61 35.04
N ASN A 406 6.92 9.12 36.26
CA ASN A 406 5.76 8.77 37.07
C ASN A 406 5.05 10.05 37.52
N LYS A 407 3.70 10.05 37.46
CA LYS A 407 2.90 11.14 38.03
C LYS A 407 3.23 11.37 39.51
N ASP A 408 3.32 10.30 40.27
CA ASP A 408 3.66 10.27 41.69
C ASP A 408 4.88 9.34 41.91
N PRO A 409 5.84 9.67 42.80
CA PRO A 409 6.99 8.80 43.07
C PRO A 409 6.56 7.39 43.53
N LYS A 410 7.01 6.36 42.80
CA LYS A 410 6.70 4.95 43.08
C LYS A 410 7.89 4.23 43.70
N LEU A 411 7.64 3.33 44.65
CA LEU A 411 8.69 2.41 45.11
C LEU A 411 8.92 1.40 43.98
N ILE A 412 10.15 1.28 43.49
CA ILE A 412 10.50 0.42 42.37
C ILE A 412 11.64 -0.48 42.82
N SER A 413 11.53 -1.77 42.55
CA SER A 413 12.52 -2.81 42.82
C SER A 413 13.19 -3.34 41.56
N LYS A 414 12.49 -3.33 40.41
CA LYS A 414 12.99 -3.81 39.12
C LYS A 414 12.45 -2.97 37.97
N VAL A 415 13.24 -2.82 36.91
CA VAL A 415 12.83 -2.23 35.63
C VAL A 415 13.05 -3.24 34.53
N SER A 416 12.08 -3.44 33.65
CA SER A 416 12.21 -4.29 32.47
C SER A 416 11.77 -3.57 31.21
N ALA A 417 12.23 -4.04 30.05
CA ALA A 417 11.77 -3.59 28.74
C ALA A 417 11.76 -4.77 27.77
N SER A 418 10.74 -4.81 26.91
CA SER A 418 10.61 -5.80 25.85
C SER A 418 11.38 -5.36 24.60
N PHE A 419 12.10 -6.30 23.99
CA PHE A 419 12.78 -6.09 22.72
C PHE A 419 12.43 -7.23 21.76
N LEU A 420 12.65 -6.98 20.47
CA LEU A 420 12.48 -7.96 19.40
C LEU A 420 13.81 -8.20 18.67
N GLN A 421 14.06 -9.43 18.26
CA GLN A 421 15.08 -9.77 17.26
C GLN A 421 14.43 -10.50 16.08
N ASP A 422 14.68 -9.97 14.89
CA ASP A 422 14.46 -10.60 13.58
C ASP A 422 15.65 -10.20 12.71
N THR A 423 16.75 -10.94 12.87
CA THR A 423 18.04 -10.54 12.30
C THR A 423 17.95 -10.37 10.78
N ARG A 424 17.20 -11.26 10.09
CA ARG A 424 17.01 -11.17 8.63
C ARG A 424 16.36 -9.86 8.20
N SER A 425 15.50 -9.30 9.06
CA SER A 425 14.86 -8.00 8.89
C SER A 425 15.66 -6.84 9.51
N TRP A 426 16.94 -7.07 9.84
CA TRP A 426 17.88 -6.08 10.37
C TRP A 426 17.53 -5.62 11.80
N ILE A 427 16.57 -6.27 12.46
CA ILE A 427 16.14 -5.97 13.83
C ILE A 427 16.98 -6.81 14.79
N VAL A 428 17.78 -6.15 15.62
CA VAL A 428 18.76 -6.81 16.50
C VAL A 428 18.59 -6.30 17.92
N PHE A 429 18.74 -7.19 18.89
CA PHE A 429 18.76 -6.79 20.29
C PHE A 429 19.86 -5.75 20.59
N PRO A 430 19.62 -4.84 21.55
CA PRO A 430 20.64 -3.87 21.96
C PRO A 430 21.86 -4.57 22.58
N LYS A 431 23.05 -3.99 22.42
CA LYS A 431 24.28 -4.50 23.04
C LYS A 431 24.20 -4.56 24.56
N VAL A 432 23.56 -3.55 25.13
CA VAL A 432 23.37 -3.37 26.56
C VAL A 432 22.20 -2.41 26.76
N ILE A 433 21.36 -2.69 27.74
CA ILE A 433 20.41 -1.73 28.28
C ILE A 433 20.98 -1.18 29.59
N THR A 434 20.83 0.11 29.82
CA THR A 434 21.29 0.78 31.05
C THR A 434 20.15 1.61 31.61
N ILE A 435 19.90 1.49 32.90
CA ILE A 435 18.88 2.25 33.61
C ILE A 435 19.57 3.31 34.48
N TYR A 436 19.05 4.52 34.37
CA TYR A 436 19.40 5.64 35.22
C TYR A 436 18.16 6.13 35.96
N THR A 437 18.33 6.60 37.18
CA THR A 437 17.24 7.13 38.00
C THR A 437 17.52 8.57 38.40
N SER A 438 16.44 9.34 38.62
CA SER A 438 16.53 10.73 39.04
C SER A 438 15.33 11.12 39.91
N VAL A 439 15.58 12.03 40.85
CA VAL A 439 14.55 12.65 41.70
C VAL A 439 14.08 14.01 41.16
N ASP A 440 14.94 14.71 40.39
CA ASP A 440 14.71 16.07 39.88
C ASP A 440 14.50 16.12 38.35
N GLY A 441 14.72 15.01 37.65
CA GLY A 441 14.61 14.92 36.19
C GLY A 441 15.78 15.56 35.44
N ILE A 442 16.82 16.00 36.15
CA ILE A 442 18.00 16.68 35.61
C ILE A 442 19.24 15.82 35.85
N ASN A 443 19.46 15.43 37.11
CA ASN A 443 20.62 14.67 37.53
C ASN A 443 20.28 13.18 37.57
N TYR A 444 20.87 12.41 36.65
CA TYR A 444 20.64 10.99 36.50
C TYR A 444 21.81 10.17 37.04
N LYS A 445 21.52 9.17 37.87
CA LYS A 445 22.51 8.21 38.38
C LYS A 445 22.26 6.84 37.79
N GLU A 446 23.31 6.17 37.33
CA GLU A 446 23.22 4.79 36.85
C GLU A 446 22.90 3.86 38.02
N VAL A 447 21.95 2.94 37.81
CA VAL A 447 21.55 1.95 38.82
C VAL A 447 21.81 0.52 38.40
N GLY A 448 21.95 0.27 37.09
CA GLY A 448 22.32 -1.04 36.57
C GLY A 448 22.31 -1.10 35.04
N ALA A 449 22.92 -2.16 34.53
CA ALA A 449 22.98 -2.46 33.11
C ALA A 449 22.81 -3.97 32.90
N SER A 450 22.20 -4.36 31.79
CA SER A 450 21.97 -5.77 31.43
C SER A 450 22.15 -5.97 29.93
N LYS A 451 22.53 -7.18 29.53
CA LYS A 451 22.75 -7.56 28.12
C LYS A 451 21.83 -8.72 27.75
N THR A 452 21.52 -8.84 26.48
CA THR A 452 20.92 -10.09 25.97
C THR A 452 21.97 -11.21 25.96
N ALA A 453 21.51 -12.46 26.17
CA ALA A 453 22.32 -13.65 25.94
C ALA A 453 22.19 -14.17 24.49
N VAL A 454 21.24 -13.64 23.72
CA VAL A 454 20.99 -14.05 22.34
C VAL A 454 21.96 -13.33 21.42
N GLY A 455 22.71 -14.11 20.64
CA GLY A 455 23.63 -13.58 19.65
C GLY A 455 22.91 -13.21 18.35
N ILE A 456 23.48 -12.27 17.59
CA ILE A 456 22.94 -11.84 16.29
C ILE A 456 22.80 -12.99 15.28
N LYS A 457 23.60 -14.06 15.39
CA LYS A 457 23.54 -15.23 14.50
C LYS A 457 22.32 -16.12 14.74
N ASP A 458 21.57 -15.89 15.83
CA ASP A 458 20.28 -16.55 16.02
C ASP A 458 19.24 -15.90 15.10
N LEU A 459 18.79 -16.68 14.12
CA LEU A 459 17.81 -16.26 13.11
C LEU A 459 16.36 -16.59 13.52
N THR A 460 16.16 -17.09 14.74
CA THR A 460 14.82 -17.30 15.31
C THR A 460 14.23 -15.95 15.66
N VAL A 461 13.08 -15.63 15.05
CA VAL A 461 12.34 -14.42 15.41
C VAL A 461 11.79 -14.58 16.81
N GLN A 462 12.21 -13.70 17.72
CA GLN A 462 11.88 -13.83 19.13
C GLN A 462 11.81 -12.47 19.83
N THR A 463 10.97 -12.40 20.86
CA THR A 463 10.94 -11.29 21.79
C THR A 463 11.69 -11.67 23.07
N GLN A 464 12.30 -10.69 23.72
CA GLN A 464 12.94 -10.88 25.01
C GLN A 464 12.65 -9.70 25.93
N GLU A 465 12.13 -10.00 27.12
CA GLU A 465 12.16 -9.05 28.23
C GLU A 465 13.59 -9.01 28.80
N ILE A 466 14.20 -7.84 28.80
CA ILE A 466 15.49 -7.61 29.46
C ILE A 466 15.23 -6.79 30.73
N SER A 467 15.68 -7.32 31.86
CA SER A 467 15.39 -6.81 33.19
C SER A 467 16.64 -6.37 33.95
N ILE A 468 16.49 -5.37 34.82
CA ILE A 468 17.51 -4.88 35.76
C ILE A 468 16.88 -4.72 37.14
N ASP A 469 17.37 -5.49 38.11
CA ASP A 469 17.01 -5.36 39.52
C ASP A 469 17.79 -4.21 40.16
N LEU A 470 17.08 -3.36 40.90
CA LEU A 470 17.71 -2.32 41.72
C LEU A 470 18.27 -2.96 42.98
N LYS A 471 19.53 -2.64 43.33
CA LYS A 471 20.20 -3.16 44.54
C LYS A 471 19.35 -2.97 45.81
N THR A 472 18.59 -1.88 45.85
CA THR A 472 17.61 -1.58 46.91
C THR A 472 16.40 -0.92 46.26
N PRO A 473 15.16 -1.24 46.67
CA PRO A 473 13.98 -0.53 46.19
C PRO A 473 14.07 0.98 46.45
N GLN A 474 13.73 1.81 45.46
CA GLN A 474 13.82 3.27 45.55
C GLN A 474 12.50 3.93 45.18
N ARG A 475 12.15 5.03 45.85
CA ARG A 475 11.02 5.88 45.43
C ARG A 475 11.45 6.78 44.28
N LEU A 476 11.01 6.45 43.07
CA LEU A 476 11.47 7.07 41.84
C LEU A 476 10.35 7.82 41.11
N LYS A 477 10.66 9.05 40.72
CA LYS A 477 9.82 9.85 39.83
C LYS A 477 10.27 9.74 38.38
N PHE A 478 11.58 9.77 38.13
CA PHE A 478 12.15 9.74 36.78
C PHE A 478 13.05 8.52 36.59
N ILE A 479 12.81 7.79 35.51
CA ILE A 479 13.59 6.65 35.07
C ILE A 479 14.02 6.94 33.64
N LYS A 480 15.31 6.81 33.34
CA LYS A 480 15.85 6.93 31.98
C LYS A 480 16.39 5.57 31.56
N LEU A 481 15.94 5.09 30.41
CA LEU A 481 16.46 3.88 29.76
C LEU A 481 17.34 4.28 28.59
N VAL A 482 18.52 3.68 28.51
CA VAL A 482 19.43 3.78 27.36
C VAL A 482 19.68 2.38 26.81
N ALA A 483 19.22 2.09 25.60
CA ALA A 483 19.52 0.85 24.89
C ALA A 483 20.60 1.13 23.83
N LYS A 484 21.76 0.51 23.97
CA LYS A 484 22.90 0.74 23.09
C LYS A 484 22.74 0.05 21.75
N TYR A 485 22.92 0.84 20.70
CA TYR A 485 22.88 0.42 19.32
C TYR A 485 23.84 -0.74 19.06
N TYR A 486 23.35 -1.74 18.31
CA TYR A 486 24.18 -2.86 17.90
C TYR A 486 25.35 -2.44 16.99
N GLY A 487 25.15 -1.46 16.11
CA GLY A 487 26.09 -1.14 15.03
C GLY A 487 25.64 -1.71 13.69
N GLN A 488 26.47 -1.50 12.67
CA GLN A 488 26.26 -2.03 11.34
C GLN A 488 26.17 -3.55 11.31
N LEU A 489 25.39 -4.06 10.37
CA LEU A 489 25.21 -5.49 10.16
C LEU A 489 26.53 -6.13 9.72
N PRO A 490 26.90 -7.27 10.32
CA PRO A 490 28.21 -7.92 10.10
C PRO A 490 28.33 -8.53 8.70
N GLU A 491 29.56 -8.83 8.27
CA GLU A 491 29.88 -9.35 6.92
C GLU A 491 29.08 -10.59 6.48
N TRP A 492 28.67 -11.44 7.41
CA TRP A 492 27.91 -12.65 7.08
C TRP A 492 26.43 -12.36 6.75
N HIS A 493 25.92 -11.17 7.08
CA HIS A 493 24.53 -10.79 6.90
C HIS A 493 24.27 -10.34 5.46
N GLU A 494 23.10 -10.66 4.90
CA GLU A 494 22.73 -10.27 3.53
C GLU A 494 22.72 -8.74 3.35
N GLY A 495 22.29 -8.02 4.39
CA GLY A 495 22.32 -6.55 4.49
C GLY A 495 23.61 -5.97 5.07
N LYS A 496 24.76 -6.65 4.94
CA LYS A 496 26.04 -6.21 5.54
C LYS A 496 26.37 -4.73 5.29
N GLY A 497 26.93 -4.08 6.30
CA GLY A 497 27.22 -2.64 6.28
C GLY A 497 25.99 -1.74 6.49
N GLY A 498 24.78 -2.29 6.40
CA GLY A 498 23.55 -1.58 6.72
C GLY A 498 23.38 -1.34 8.22
N GLU A 499 22.73 -0.24 8.58
CA GLU A 499 22.46 0.12 9.97
C GLU A 499 21.32 -0.76 10.53
N ALA A 500 21.61 -1.56 11.58
CA ALA A 500 20.60 -2.34 12.29
C ALA A 500 19.53 -1.46 12.99
N PHE A 501 18.39 -2.08 13.30
CA PHE A 501 17.31 -1.52 14.09
C PHE A 501 17.32 -2.05 15.53
N ILE A 502 16.91 -1.20 16.48
CA ILE A 502 16.39 -1.61 17.79
C ILE A 502 14.88 -1.46 17.76
N PHE A 503 14.16 -2.52 18.09
CA PHE A 503 12.73 -2.50 18.37
C PHE A 503 12.53 -2.68 19.87
N ILE A 504 11.87 -1.72 20.50
CA ILE A 504 11.58 -1.70 21.94
C ILE A 504 10.09 -1.46 22.15
N ASP A 505 9.58 -2.11 23.18
CA ASP A 505 8.21 -1.98 23.63
C ASP A 505 8.14 -2.25 25.15
N GLU A 506 7.02 -1.89 25.78
CA GLU A 506 6.65 -2.24 27.16
C GLU A 506 7.80 -2.17 28.18
N ILE A 507 8.07 -0.95 28.65
CA ILE A 507 8.94 -0.67 29.78
C ILE A 507 8.13 -0.75 31.07
N GLU A 508 8.31 -1.83 31.82
CA GLU A 508 7.60 -2.07 33.06
C GLU A 508 8.42 -1.66 34.28
N LEU A 509 7.73 -1.07 35.25
CA LEU A 509 8.27 -0.68 36.55
C LEU A 509 7.64 -1.57 37.63
N HIS A 510 8.45 -2.43 38.23
CA HIS A 510 8.01 -3.41 39.23
C HIS A 510 8.23 -2.84 40.62
N GLU A 511 7.20 -2.89 41.47
CA GLU A 511 7.21 -2.29 42.83
C GLU A 511 7.85 -3.18 43.90
#